data_AF-A0A843Z2H6-F1
#
_entry.id   AF-A0A843Z2H6-F1
#
_cell.length_a   1.000
_cell.length_b   1.000
_cell.length_c   1.000
_cell.angle_alpha   90.00
_cell.angle_beta   90.00
_cell.angle_gamma   90.00
#
_symmetry.space_group_name_H-M   'P 1'
#
loop_
_entity.id
_entity.type
_entity.pdbx_description
1 polymer ?
#
loop_
_entity_poly.entity_id
_entity_poly.type
_entity_poly.pdbx_seq_one_letter_code
_entity_poly.pdbx_strand_id
1 'polypeptide(L)'
;LVIWEAQFGDFANGAQVVIDQFISSGEVKWGRASGLTLLLPHGYEGQGPEHSSARLERYLQLCADHNMQVVQPTTPAQIFHLLRRQMIRMFRKPLIILTPKSLLRSKDAGAPLSDLAKGHFETVIADTAEDLNAAKVKRVVACSGKVY
;
A
#
# COMPACT_ATOMS: atom_id res chain seq x y z
N LEU A 1 -13.79 -5.73 8.81
CA LEU A 1 -12.90 -5.03 7.86
C LEU A 1 -13.76 -4.03 7.10
N VAL A 2 -13.33 -2.77 6.99
CA VAL A 2 -14.06 -1.74 6.24
C VAL A 2 -13.12 -1.19 5.18
N ILE A 3 -13.55 -1.28 3.92
CA ILE A 3 -12.75 -0.88 2.77
C ILE A 3 -13.56 0.14 1.96
N TRP A 4 -12.90 1.23 1.58
CA TRP A 4 -13.36 2.13 0.54
C TRP A 4 -12.37 2.07 -0.62
N GLU A 5 -12.87 1.92 -1.85
CA GLU A 5 -12.04 1.84 -3.05
C GLU A 5 -12.39 2.99 -3.98
N ALA A 6 -11.36 3.74 -4.39
CA ALA A 6 -11.50 4.73 -5.43
C ALA A 6 -11.52 4.06 -6.81
N GLN A 7 -12.25 4.62 -7.77
CA GLN A 7 -12.18 4.14 -9.16
C GLN A 7 -10.76 4.29 -9.73
N PHE A 8 -10.14 5.44 -9.49
CA PHE A 8 -8.71 5.72 -9.63
C PHE A 8 -8.27 6.49 -8.39
N GLY A 9 -7.06 6.25 -7.89
CA GLY A 9 -6.55 6.93 -6.70
C GLY A 9 -6.53 8.45 -6.85
N ASP A 10 -6.43 8.94 -8.09
CA ASP A 10 -6.48 10.34 -8.48
C ASP A 10 -7.72 11.09 -7.94
N PHE A 11 -8.87 10.40 -7.83
CA PHE A 11 -10.15 10.98 -7.39
C PHE A 11 -10.32 11.06 -5.87
N ALA A 12 -9.38 10.52 -5.08
CA ALA A 12 -9.45 10.59 -3.63
C ALA A 12 -9.37 12.03 -3.09
N ASN A 13 -8.87 12.97 -3.90
CA ASN A 13 -8.86 14.40 -3.58
C ASN A 13 -10.27 14.99 -3.40
N GLY A 14 -11.32 14.39 -3.98
CA GLY A 14 -12.71 14.81 -3.72
C GLY A 14 -13.12 14.63 -2.24
N ALA A 15 -12.44 13.74 -1.52
CA ALA A 15 -12.65 13.47 -0.10
C ALA A 15 -11.56 14.09 0.79
N GLN A 16 -10.81 15.09 0.31
CA GLN A 16 -9.64 15.63 1.03
C GLN A 16 -9.95 16.08 2.46
N VAL A 17 -11.12 16.69 2.69
CA VAL A 17 -11.55 17.12 4.04
C VAL A 17 -11.64 15.92 4.99
N VAL A 18 -12.15 14.77 4.52
CA VAL A 18 -12.23 13.55 5.32
C VAL A 18 -10.83 12.99 5.61
N ILE A 19 -9.95 13.02 4.62
CA ILE A 19 -8.55 12.56 4.76
C ILE A 19 -7.80 13.40 5.81
N ASP A 20 -7.89 14.72 5.71
CA ASP A 20 -7.13 15.65 6.56
C ASP A 20 -7.71 15.73 7.97
N GLN A 21 -9.04 15.87 8.08
CA GLN A 21 -9.67 16.22 9.35
C GLN A 21 -10.05 15.01 10.21
N PHE A 22 -10.11 13.82 9.62
CA PHE A 22 -10.54 12.60 10.30
C PHE A 22 -9.55 11.45 10.16
N ILE A 23 -9.22 11.04 8.93
CA ILE A 23 -8.40 9.85 8.70
C ILE A 23 -6.99 10.05 9.26
N SER A 24 -6.32 11.15 8.90
CA SER A 24 -4.93 11.40 9.32
C SER A 24 -4.80 11.93 10.75
N SER A 25 -5.82 12.59 11.29
CA SER A 25 -5.68 13.37 12.54
C SER A 25 -6.67 12.97 13.66
N GLY A 26 -7.65 12.11 13.39
CA GLY A 26 -8.75 11.84 14.32
C GLY A 26 -8.35 11.15 15.62
N GLU A 27 -7.32 10.31 15.58
CA GLU A 27 -6.80 9.66 16.78
C GLU A 27 -6.09 10.65 17.71
N VAL A 28 -5.25 11.53 17.14
CA VAL A 28 -4.53 12.56 17.91
C VAL A 28 -5.50 13.59 18.47
N LYS A 29 -6.49 14.03 17.67
CA LYS A 29 -7.43 15.07 18.08
C LYS A 29 -8.47 14.59 19.10
N TRP A 30 -8.92 13.34 18.98
CA TRP A 30 -10.11 12.87 19.71
C TRP A 30 -9.99 11.45 20.28
N GLY A 31 -8.81 10.84 20.24
CA GLY A 31 -8.63 9.44 20.66
C GLY A 31 -9.41 8.43 19.81
N ARG A 32 -9.88 8.83 18.62
CA ARG A 32 -10.73 7.99 17.78
C ARG A 32 -9.90 7.09 16.88
N ALA A 33 -9.72 5.84 17.30
CA ALA A 33 -9.10 4.82 16.46
C ALA A 33 -9.97 4.48 15.24
N SER A 34 -9.34 4.28 14.08
CA SER A 34 -10.00 3.90 12.83
C SER A 34 -9.22 2.80 12.13
N GLY A 35 -9.93 1.77 11.66
CA GLY A 35 -9.36 0.67 10.87
C GLY A 35 -9.69 0.75 9.39
N LEU A 36 -10.14 1.92 8.90
CA LEU A 36 -10.54 2.11 7.51
C LEU A 36 -9.37 1.85 6.56
N THR A 37 -9.60 1.03 5.54
CA THR A 37 -8.66 0.81 4.44
C THR A 37 -9.10 1.59 3.21
N LEU A 38 -8.21 2.40 2.64
CA LEU A 38 -8.40 3.02 1.33
C LEU A 38 -7.63 2.23 0.27
N LEU A 39 -8.32 1.72 -0.75
CA LEU A 39 -7.70 1.17 -1.96
C LEU A 39 -7.67 2.27 -3.01
N LEU A 40 -6.46 2.64 -3.43
CA LEU A 40 -6.21 3.74 -4.34
C LEU A 40 -5.46 3.23 -5.58
N PRO A 41 -6.17 2.89 -6.67
CA PRO A 41 -5.52 2.41 -7.89
C PRO A 41 -4.49 3.43 -8.40
N HIS A 42 -3.25 2.98 -8.53
CA HIS A 42 -2.10 3.84 -8.79
C HIS A 42 -1.13 3.20 -9.78
N GLY A 43 -0.60 3.99 -10.71
CA GLY A 43 0.46 3.55 -11.61
C GLY A 43 0.53 4.36 -12.90
N TYR A 44 1.75 4.71 -13.29
CA TYR A 44 2.02 5.43 -14.55
C TYR A 44 1.97 4.47 -15.74
N GLU A 45 0.86 4.50 -16.48
CA GLU A 45 0.54 3.53 -17.56
C GLU A 45 0.14 4.22 -18.87
N GLY A 46 0.46 5.51 -19.02
CA GLY A 46 0.15 6.27 -20.23
C GLY A 46 -1.33 6.66 -20.39
N GLN A 47 -2.16 6.52 -19.35
CA GLN A 47 -3.60 6.82 -19.38
C GLN A 47 -3.94 8.30 -19.05
N GLY A 48 -2.93 9.16 -18.99
CA GLY A 48 -3.10 10.59 -18.74
C GLY A 48 -3.07 10.99 -17.25
N PRO A 49 -3.24 12.29 -16.97
CA PRO A 49 -2.94 12.90 -15.66
C PRO A 49 -3.93 12.56 -14.55
N GLU A 50 -5.14 12.08 -14.88
CA GLU A 50 -6.21 11.75 -13.90
C GLU A 50 -6.40 10.24 -13.70
N HIS A 51 -5.49 9.43 -14.25
CA HIS A 51 -5.54 7.97 -14.17
C HIS A 51 -4.18 7.37 -13.81
N SER A 52 -3.34 8.14 -13.12
CA SER A 52 -1.93 7.78 -12.90
C SER A 52 -1.52 7.84 -11.43
N SER A 53 -1.91 8.89 -10.71
CA SER A 53 -1.35 9.20 -9.39
C SER A 53 -2.42 9.27 -8.30
N ALA A 54 -2.28 8.38 -7.31
CA ALA A 54 -2.99 8.51 -6.05
C ALA A 54 -2.43 9.62 -5.15
N ARG A 55 -1.41 10.37 -5.59
CA ARG A 55 -0.72 11.41 -4.81
C ARG A 55 -0.08 10.86 -3.54
N LEU A 56 0.74 9.81 -3.70
CA LEU A 56 1.50 9.16 -2.62
C LEU A 56 2.16 10.18 -1.69
N GLU A 57 2.78 11.20 -2.27
CA GLU A 57 3.47 12.28 -1.58
C GLU A 57 2.60 13.00 -0.54
N ARG A 58 1.30 13.13 -0.80
CA ARG A 58 0.36 13.79 0.12
C ARG A 58 0.09 12.94 1.35
N TYR A 59 -0.11 11.64 1.17
CA TYR A 59 -0.28 10.73 2.30
C TYR A 59 1.00 10.62 3.13
N LEU A 60 2.17 10.61 2.49
CA LEU A 60 3.44 10.62 3.21
C LEU A 60 3.65 11.93 3.98
N GLN A 61 3.29 13.09 3.41
CA GLN A 61 3.36 14.38 4.11
C GLN A 61 2.45 14.42 5.35
N LEU A 62 1.29 13.77 5.29
CA LEU A 62 0.34 13.68 6.39
C LEU A 62 0.75 12.63 7.46
N CYS A 63 1.76 11.79 7.21
CA CYS A 63 2.20 10.80 8.17
C CYS A 63 2.98 11.46 9.31
N ALA A 64 2.52 11.25 10.55
CA ALA A 64 3.22 11.64 11.78
C ALA A 64 2.76 10.72 12.92
N ASP A 65 3.63 10.43 13.89
CA ASP A 65 3.29 9.67 15.10
C ASP A 65 2.51 8.36 14.86
N HIS A 66 2.86 7.64 13.78
CA HIS A 66 2.20 6.40 13.39
C HIS A 66 0.67 6.54 13.22
N ASN A 67 0.18 7.72 12.81
CA ASN A 67 -1.23 8.01 12.62
C ASN A 67 -1.89 7.14 11.53
N MET A 68 -1.15 6.74 10.51
CA MET A 68 -1.63 5.87 9.43
C MET A 68 -0.52 4.98 8.85
N GLN A 69 -0.92 4.00 8.07
CA GLN A 69 -0.02 3.10 7.34
C GLN A 69 -0.18 3.35 5.84
N VAL A 70 0.91 3.72 5.15
CA VAL A 70 0.91 3.91 3.69
C VAL A 70 1.75 2.82 3.06
N VAL A 71 1.17 2.06 2.13
CA VAL A 71 1.82 0.89 1.52
C VAL A 71 1.52 0.77 0.03
N GLN A 72 2.45 0.20 -0.73
CA GLN A 72 2.32 -0.06 -2.16
C GLN A 72 2.81 -1.49 -2.46
N PRO A 73 1.97 -2.50 -2.16
CA PRO A 73 2.35 -3.91 -2.29
C PRO A 73 2.55 -4.32 -3.75
N THR A 74 3.52 -5.22 -3.98
CA THR A 74 3.89 -5.71 -5.33
C THR A 74 3.41 -7.13 -5.62
N THR A 75 3.07 -7.92 -4.60
CA THR A 75 2.62 -9.32 -4.77
C THR A 75 1.21 -9.55 -4.21
N PRO A 76 0.46 -10.54 -4.73
CA PRO A 76 -0.86 -10.89 -4.17
C PRO A 76 -0.79 -11.33 -2.70
N ALA A 77 0.27 -12.04 -2.30
CA ALA A 77 0.48 -12.47 -0.91
C ALA A 77 0.62 -11.27 0.03
N GLN A 78 1.30 -10.20 -0.40
CA GLN A 78 1.44 -8.99 0.40
C GLN A 78 0.10 -8.30 0.65
N ILE A 79 -0.78 -8.21 -0.36
CA ILE A 79 -2.14 -7.67 -0.19
C ILE A 79 -2.94 -8.56 0.78
N PHE A 80 -2.90 -9.87 0.62
CA PHE A 80 -3.57 -10.83 1.50
C PHE A 80 -3.17 -10.64 2.97
N HIS A 81 -1.87 -10.63 3.26
CA HIS A 81 -1.37 -10.50 4.63
C HIS A 81 -1.68 -9.13 5.23
N LEU A 82 -1.58 -8.07 4.42
CA LEU A 82 -1.88 -6.72 4.86
C LEU A 82 -3.35 -6.54 5.25
N LEU A 83 -4.29 -7.07 4.44
CA LEU A 83 -5.73 -7.01 4.75
C LEU A 83 -6.08 -7.83 6.01
N ARG A 84 -5.48 -9.01 6.17
CA ARG A 84 -5.63 -9.82 7.41
C ARG A 84 -5.10 -9.09 8.63
N ARG A 85 -3.91 -8.50 8.51
CA ARG A 85 -3.23 -7.75 9.56
C ARG A 85 -4.08 -6.59 10.08
N GLN A 86 -4.89 -5.97 9.22
CA GLN A 86 -5.81 -4.90 9.61
C GLN A 86 -6.90 -5.35 10.60
N MET A 87 -7.24 -6.65 10.61
CA MET A 87 -8.24 -7.23 11.51
C MET A 87 -7.62 -7.94 12.72
N ILE A 88 -6.49 -8.64 12.52
CA ILE A 88 -5.87 -9.51 13.53
C ILE A 88 -5.14 -8.71 14.62
N ARG A 89 -4.57 -7.55 14.29
CA ARG A 89 -3.86 -6.73 15.27
C ARG A 89 -4.82 -6.18 16.33
N MET A 90 -4.32 -6.01 17.56
CA MET A 90 -5.10 -5.47 18.70
C MET A 90 -5.19 -3.93 18.71
N PHE A 91 -4.95 -3.28 17.57
CA PHE A 91 -5.12 -1.83 17.40
C PHE A 91 -5.76 -1.51 16.05
N ARG A 92 -6.20 -0.26 15.87
CA ARG A 92 -6.82 0.20 14.62
C ARG A 92 -6.12 1.48 14.15
N LYS A 93 -5.50 1.41 12.98
CA LYS A 93 -4.90 2.55 12.28
C LYS A 93 -5.38 2.54 10.83
N PRO A 94 -5.69 3.69 10.22
CA PRO A 94 -5.99 3.75 8.80
C PRO A 94 -4.90 3.11 7.94
N LEU A 95 -5.33 2.51 6.85
CA LEU A 95 -4.46 1.80 5.92
C LEU A 95 -4.67 2.33 4.51
N ILE A 96 -3.66 3.00 3.96
CA ILE A 96 -3.65 3.56 2.61
C ILE A 96 -2.88 2.60 1.71
N ILE A 97 -3.58 1.97 0.76
CA ILE A 97 -2.99 1.01 -0.18
C ILE A 97 -3.00 1.60 -1.57
N LEU A 98 -1.81 1.81 -2.13
CA LEU A 98 -1.65 2.13 -3.55
C LEU A 98 -1.76 0.83 -4.34
N THR A 99 -2.98 0.51 -4.76
CA THR A 99 -3.29 -0.75 -5.44
C THR A 99 -2.85 -0.72 -6.89
N PRO A 100 -2.43 -1.86 -7.46
CA PRO A 100 -2.02 -1.89 -8.85
C PRO A 100 -3.21 -1.82 -9.81
N LYS A 101 -2.95 -1.39 -11.04
CA LYS A 101 -3.89 -1.49 -12.16
C LYS A 101 -3.50 -2.63 -13.11
N SER A 102 -2.43 -2.47 -13.89
CA SER A 102 -2.02 -3.49 -14.85
C SER A 102 -1.53 -4.79 -14.20
N LEU A 103 -0.91 -4.73 -13.01
CA LEU A 103 -0.43 -5.94 -12.32
C LEU A 103 -1.56 -6.91 -11.95
N LEU A 104 -2.82 -6.48 -11.91
CA LEU A 104 -3.96 -7.38 -11.68
C LEU A 104 -4.09 -8.47 -12.76
N ARG A 105 -3.49 -8.26 -13.93
CA ARG A 105 -3.52 -9.20 -15.06
C ARG A 105 -2.13 -9.58 -15.54
N SER A 106 -1.08 -9.28 -14.77
CA SER A 106 0.26 -9.77 -15.11
C SER A 106 0.28 -11.29 -15.11
N LYS A 107 1.11 -11.91 -15.96
CA LYS A 107 1.28 -13.37 -15.95
C LYS A 107 1.84 -13.85 -14.60
N ASP A 108 2.61 -12.98 -13.95
CA ASP A 108 3.21 -13.22 -12.63
C ASP A 108 2.32 -12.72 -11.48
N ALA A 109 1.05 -12.35 -11.75
CA ALA A 109 0.08 -11.90 -10.76
C ALA A 109 -0.48 -13.04 -9.88
N GLY A 110 0.32 -14.06 -9.60
CA GLY A 110 0.00 -15.19 -8.75
C GLY A 110 0.80 -15.17 -7.45
N ALA A 111 0.29 -15.88 -6.45
CA ALA A 111 1.07 -16.21 -5.26
C ALA A 111 0.87 -17.69 -4.94
N PRO A 112 1.95 -18.46 -4.67
CA PRO A 112 1.85 -19.79 -4.11
C PRO A 112 0.98 -19.82 -2.86
N LEU A 113 0.18 -20.88 -2.68
CA LEU A 113 -0.64 -21.05 -1.47
C LEU A 113 0.22 -21.15 -0.20
N SER A 114 1.46 -21.62 -0.32
CA SER A 114 2.44 -21.62 0.78
C SER A 114 2.66 -20.22 1.35
N ASP A 115 2.71 -19.21 0.49
CA ASP A 115 2.99 -17.83 0.87
C ASP A 115 1.81 -17.24 1.62
N LEU A 116 0.59 -17.66 1.29
CA LEU A 116 -0.62 -17.28 2.02
C LEU A 116 -0.75 -18.02 3.35
N ALA A 117 -0.40 -19.31 3.38
CA ALA A 117 -0.59 -20.17 4.55
C ALA A 117 0.49 -19.97 5.63
N LYS A 118 1.75 -19.76 5.22
CA LYS A 118 2.92 -19.71 6.10
C LYS A 118 3.66 -18.36 6.07
N GLY A 119 3.37 -17.51 5.08
CA GLY A 119 3.98 -16.20 4.98
C GLY A 119 3.41 -15.18 5.96
N HIS A 120 3.90 -13.95 5.83
CA HIS A 120 3.44 -12.79 6.59
C HIS A 120 3.63 -11.54 5.73
N PHE A 121 3.18 -10.39 6.24
CA PHE A 121 3.45 -9.13 5.55
C PHE A 121 4.91 -8.72 5.76
N GLU A 122 5.65 -8.59 4.67
CA GLU A 122 7.02 -8.10 4.65
C GLU A 122 7.04 -6.58 4.45
N THR A 123 7.73 -5.84 5.33
CA THR A 123 7.87 -4.37 5.17
C THR A 123 8.90 -4.00 4.11
N VAL A 124 9.86 -4.89 3.85
CA VAL A 124 10.90 -4.77 2.82
C VAL A 124 11.07 -6.17 2.23
N ILE A 125 11.00 -6.26 0.91
CA ILE A 125 11.23 -7.51 0.17
C ILE A 125 12.67 -7.43 -0.37
N ALA A 126 13.47 -8.45 -0.08
CA ALA A 126 14.84 -8.55 -0.60
C ALA A 126 14.82 -8.97 -2.08
N ASP A 127 15.90 -8.67 -2.81
CA ASP A 127 16.08 -9.13 -4.18
C ASP A 127 16.11 -10.67 -4.24
N THR A 128 15.30 -11.24 -5.12
CA THR A 128 15.05 -12.68 -5.24
C THR A 128 15.82 -13.32 -6.40
N ALA A 129 16.78 -12.62 -7.03
CA ALA A 129 17.59 -13.19 -8.10
C ALA A 129 18.40 -14.41 -7.60
N GLU A 130 18.25 -15.56 -8.28
CA GLU A 130 18.83 -16.85 -7.86
C GLU A 130 20.37 -16.81 -7.71
N ASP A 131 21.05 -16.01 -8.54
CA ASP A 131 22.52 -15.90 -8.57
C ASP A 131 23.07 -14.70 -7.78
N LEU A 132 22.27 -14.08 -6.91
CA LEU A 132 22.69 -12.89 -6.17
C LEU A 132 23.75 -13.22 -5.11
N ASN A 133 25.00 -12.81 -5.37
CA ASN A 133 26.05 -12.80 -4.35
C ASN A 133 26.12 -11.42 -3.67
N ALA A 134 25.58 -11.32 -2.46
CA ALA A 134 25.56 -10.09 -1.66
C ALA A 134 26.93 -9.41 -1.52
N ALA A 135 28.03 -10.19 -1.44
CA ALA A 135 29.39 -9.64 -1.31
C ALA A 135 29.90 -8.97 -2.59
N LYS A 136 29.28 -9.24 -3.75
CA LYS A 136 29.63 -8.62 -5.04
C LYS A 136 28.75 -7.42 -5.39
N VAL A 137 27.72 -7.13 -4.60
CA VAL A 137 26.79 -6.01 -4.85
C VAL A 137 27.52 -4.68 -4.65
N LYS A 138 27.53 -3.85 -5.70
CA LYS A 138 28.15 -2.50 -5.68
C LYS A 138 27.13 -1.36 -5.57
N ARG A 139 25.86 -1.65 -5.82
CA ARG A 139 24.76 -0.67 -5.84
C ARG A 139 23.46 -1.36 -5.48
N VAL A 140 22.69 -0.72 -4.62
CA VAL A 140 21.31 -1.12 -4.28
C VAL A 140 20.38 -0.07 -4.85
N VAL A 141 19.33 -0.51 -5.55
CA VAL A 141 18.25 0.35 -6.03
C VAL A 141 17.02 0.05 -5.18
N ALA A 142 16.65 0.99 -4.31
CA ALA A 142 15.41 0.90 -3.56
C ALA A 142 14.25 1.38 -4.43
N CYS A 143 13.16 0.63 -4.44
CA CYS A 143 11.96 0.98 -5.20
C CYS A 143 10.69 0.52 -4.47
N SER A 144 9.53 0.93 -4.99
CA SER A 144 8.22 0.60 -4.43
C SER A 144 7.19 0.46 -5.54
N GLY A 145 6.31 -0.53 -5.40
CA GLY A 145 5.27 -0.82 -6.39
C GLY A 145 5.81 -1.36 -7.70
N LYS A 146 5.01 -1.20 -8.75
CA LYS A 146 5.16 -1.87 -10.06
C LYS A 146 6.44 -1.61 -10.85
N VAL A 147 7.32 -0.74 -10.36
CA VAL A 147 8.59 -0.42 -11.02
C VAL A 147 9.64 -1.50 -10.77
N TYR A 148 9.46 -2.29 -9.70
CA TYR A 148 10.13 -3.57 -9.49
C TYR A 148 9.62 -4.59 -10.51
#